data_AF-A0ABD1R243-F1
#
_entry.id   AF-A0ABD1R243-F1
#
_cell.length_a   1.000
_cell.length_b   1.000
_cell.length_c   1.000
_cell.angle_alpha   90.00
_cell.angle_beta   90.00
_cell.angle_gamma   90.00
#
_symmetry.space_group_name_H-M   'P 1'
#
loop_
_entity.id
_entity.type
_entity.pdbx_description
1 polymer ?
#
loop_
_entity_poly.entity_id
_entity_poly.type
_entity_poly.pdbx_seq_one_letter_code
_entity_poly.pdbx_strand_id
1 'polypeptide(L)'
;MELSDNESRTLSRIGDRTTSDVIVRIRTHDGRDDRIYCHSHILADKSKYFADRLSDNWPTCQILDSRNCVEVYCQESDFDYHITVLRLFYIISDVSPADLWHGVKNALGILRVAVELKCPQIVATCVDYLEAVPWEEAEEEEILKIIPGMGAQAEPVLARLRPVNPLAIVRIFLSAIRFATSSPRSSMNDLKTSAQEQLEYMLTEDDDAPLLTADDEIKLEVRQCVNRLSSRFVNLVQSLVGDIQESVAESEKMELFQSYLSDLLWASQILAKLESLRDFVYSWVETSENIVEVVEHACPEGELTEAKLKVLEVTAKVFEAIGYGTVILPTRKRLHMIKVWLPFVRVVKFSIDSVTSDDDKNLLLKIDGELWQSLESAFVSIVLTLPSGNQAEILTEWLENKHIRYPDLTEAFEVWCYRSKVANRRLAMLDGSHQTTNSV
;
A
#
# COMPACT_ATOMS: atom_id res chain seq x y z
N MET A 1 54.53 55.87 -24.17
CA MET A 1 55.32 54.64 -24.25
C MET A 1 54.65 53.67 -23.30
N GLU A 2 53.59 53.06 -23.79
CA GLU A 2 52.81 52.03 -23.11
C GLU A 2 53.56 50.71 -23.29
N LEU A 3 53.76 49.97 -22.19
CA LEU A 3 54.01 48.55 -22.24
C LEU A 3 52.92 47.89 -21.39
N SER A 4 52.07 47.19 -22.10
CA SER A 4 50.95 46.40 -21.65
C SER A 4 51.44 45.10 -21.00
N ASP A 5 51.28 44.97 -19.68
CA ASP A 5 51.24 43.66 -19.02
C ASP A 5 49.87 43.04 -19.27
N ASN A 6 49.77 42.34 -20.40
CA ASN A 6 48.66 41.43 -20.68
C ASN A 6 49.27 40.03 -20.77
N GLU A 7 49.68 39.48 -19.62
CA GLU A 7 50.05 38.08 -19.50
C GLU A 7 48.78 37.24 -19.71
N SER A 8 48.78 36.51 -20.82
CA SER A 8 47.84 35.43 -21.09
C SER A 8 47.90 34.41 -19.95
N ARG A 9 46.94 34.45 -19.03
CA ARG A 9 46.74 33.41 -18.00
C ARG A 9 46.53 32.07 -18.71
N THR A 10 47.57 31.26 -18.77
CA THR A 10 47.50 29.88 -19.28
C THR A 10 46.46 29.14 -18.44
N LEU A 11 45.46 28.54 -19.09
CA LEU A 11 44.45 27.72 -18.41
C LEU A 11 45.14 26.55 -17.70
N SER A 12 45.15 26.56 -16.37
CA SER A 12 45.68 25.46 -15.56
C SER A 12 44.92 24.17 -15.87
N ARG A 13 45.65 23.12 -16.26
CA ARG A 13 45.08 21.81 -16.57
C ARG A 13 45.57 20.78 -15.56
N ILE A 14 44.66 19.95 -15.06
CA ILE A 14 45.02 18.84 -14.17
C ILE A 14 46.00 17.88 -14.87
N GLY A 15 47.06 17.47 -14.16
CA GLY A 15 48.08 16.56 -14.66
C GLY A 15 49.21 17.22 -15.48
N ASP A 16 49.20 18.54 -15.68
CA ASP A 16 50.29 19.24 -16.36
C ASP A 16 51.52 19.39 -15.47
N ARG A 17 52.55 18.59 -15.74
CA ARG A 17 53.81 18.57 -14.98
C ARG A 17 54.62 19.87 -15.10
N THR A 18 54.39 20.66 -16.13
CA THR A 18 55.20 21.86 -16.39
C THR A 18 54.75 23.07 -15.55
N THR A 19 53.47 23.11 -15.20
CA THR A 19 52.83 24.23 -14.49
C THR A 19 52.41 23.88 -13.06
N SER A 20 52.31 22.59 -12.72
CA SER A 20 51.93 22.13 -11.38
C SER A 20 53.03 22.33 -10.34
N ASP A 21 52.66 22.81 -9.16
CA ASP A 21 53.54 23.06 -8.01
C ASP A 21 53.31 22.07 -6.85
N VAL A 22 52.25 21.26 -6.90
CA VAL A 22 51.90 20.25 -5.88
C VAL A 22 51.57 18.90 -6.52
N ILE A 23 51.94 17.82 -5.84
CA ILE A 23 51.56 16.45 -6.18
C ILE A 23 50.55 15.95 -5.15
N VAL A 24 49.37 15.54 -5.59
CA VAL A 24 48.39 14.82 -4.75
C VAL A 24 48.60 13.33 -4.98
N ARG A 25 48.89 12.60 -3.90
CA ARG A 25 49.10 11.15 -3.92
C ARG A 25 47.93 10.46 -3.23
N ILE A 26 47.08 9.77 -4.00
CA ILE A 26 45.93 9.03 -3.49
C ILE A 26 46.35 7.58 -3.28
N ARG A 27 46.15 7.08 -2.06
CA ARG A 27 46.52 5.70 -1.68
C ARG A 27 45.37 4.94 -1.05
N THR A 28 45.29 3.66 -1.37
CA THR A 28 44.38 2.71 -0.72
C THR A 28 45.16 1.74 0.16
N HIS A 29 44.47 1.14 1.13
CA HIS A 29 45.05 0.12 1.99
C HIS A 29 45.42 -1.16 1.21
N ASP A 30 44.75 -1.38 0.07
CA ASP A 30 45.01 -2.49 -0.86
C ASP A 30 46.24 -2.28 -1.75
N GLY A 31 46.91 -1.12 -1.62
CA GLY A 31 48.19 -0.84 -2.27
C GLY A 31 48.08 -0.08 -3.60
N ARG A 32 46.89 0.39 -4.00
CA ARG A 32 46.76 1.32 -5.13
C ARG A 32 47.36 2.68 -4.76
N ASP A 33 48.11 3.27 -5.68
CA ASP A 33 48.89 4.50 -5.45
C ASP A 33 49.02 5.31 -6.73
N ASP A 34 48.20 6.36 -6.88
CA ASP A 34 48.27 7.27 -8.02
C ASP A 34 48.77 8.66 -7.61
N ARG A 35 49.59 9.25 -8.49
CA ARG A 35 50.17 10.59 -8.32
C ARG A 35 49.61 11.53 -9.37
N ILE A 36 49.01 12.62 -8.91
CA ILE A 36 48.35 13.61 -9.76
C ILE A 36 49.03 14.97 -9.56
N TYR A 37 49.48 15.56 -10.65
CA TYR A 37 50.10 16.88 -10.67
C TYR A 37 49.00 17.94 -10.66
N CYS A 38 49.04 18.81 -9.65
CA CYS A 38 48.00 19.78 -9.33
C CYS A 38 48.61 21.16 -9.00
N HIS A 39 47.74 22.17 -8.97
CA HIS A 39 48.07 23.55 -8.64
C HIS A 39 47.57 23.89 -7.23
N SER A 40 48.47 24.26 -6.32
CA SER A 40 48.20 24.57 -4.92
C SER A 40 47.08 25.59 -4.74
N HIS A 41 47.08 26.66 -5.54
CA HIS A 41 46.10 27.74 -5.48
C HIS A 41 44.68 27.27 -5.82
N ILE A 42 44.51 26.31 -6.75
CA ILE A 42 43.20 25.74 -7.08
C ILE A 42 42.74 24.81 -5.96
N LEU A 43 43.62 23.94 -5.47
CA LEU A 43 43.29 23.01 -4.39
C LEU A 43 42.88 23.75 -3.12
N ALA A 44 43.62 24.78 -2.74
CA ALA A 44 43.34 25.60 -1.55
C ALA A 44 42.07 26.45 -1.70
N ASP A 45 41.75 26.95 -2.90
CA ASP A 45 40.48 27.66 -3.16
C ASP A 45 39.27 26.73 -3.04
N LYS A 46 39.38 25.51 -3.58
CA LYS A 46 38.23 24.60 -3.72
C LYS A 46 38.01 23.67 -2.54
N SER A 47 39.02 23.43 -1.70
CA SER A 47 38.95 22.48 -0.60
C SER A 47 39.64 22.99 0.64
N LYS A 48 38.89 23.02 1.75
CA LYS A 48 39.45 23.39 3.06
C LYS A 48 40.47 22.35 3.55
N TYR A 49 40.28 21.07 3.24
CA TYR A 49 41.26 20.03 3.56
C TYR A 49 42.64 20.33 2.94
N PHE A 50 42.67 20.65 1.64
CA PHE A 50 43.92 20.99 0.98
C PHE A 50 44.49 22.35 1.43
N ALA A 51 43.63 23.35 1.66
CA ALA A 51 44.06 24.64 2.21
C ALA A 51 44.77 24.48 3.56
N ASP A 52 44.21 23.69 4.47
CA ASP A 52 44.79 23.43 5.80
C ASP A 52 46.12 22.67 5.66
N ARG A 53 46.16 21.65 4.80
CA ARG A 53 47.35 20.79 4.55
C ARG A 53 48.51 21.52 3.88
N LEU A 54 48.22 22.47 3.01
CA LEU A 54 49.22 23.27 2.27
C LEU A 54 49.59 24.56 3.00
N SER A 55 48.97 24.85 4.15
CA SER A 55 49.27 26.04 4.94
C SER A 55 50.65 25.97 5.60
N ASP A 56 51.27 27.13 5.82
CA ASP A 56 52.56 27.24 6.52
C ASP A 56 52.51 26.70 7.97
N ASN A 57 51.31 26.64 8.55
CA ASN A 57 51.08 26.15 9.90
C ASN A 57 50.96 24.62 9.99
N TRP A 58 50.93 23.92 8.84
CA TRP A 58 50.85 22.46 8.84
C TRP A 58 52.17 21.84 9.32
N PRO A 59 52.14 20.92 10.30
CA PRO A 59 53.35 20.31 10.84
C PRO A 59 54.03 19.45 9.75
N THR A 60 55.05 20.01 9.09
CA THR A 60 55.89 19.30 8.13
C THR A 60 57.24 18.95 8.76
N CYS A 61 57.68 17.71 8.57
CA CYS A 61 59.05 17.31 8.90
C CYS A 61 60.03 18.05 7.96
N GLN A 62 60.87 18.93 8.51
CA GLN A 62 61.81 19.80 7.78
C GLN A 62 62.92 19.07 6.99
N ILE A 63 62.92 17.74 6.98
CA ILE A 63 64.01 16.89 6.47
C ILE A 63 63.74 16.41 5.03
N LEU A 64 62.50 16.51 4.56
CA LEU A 64 62.11 16.16 3.19
C LEU A 64 61.43 17.36 2.56
N ASP A 65 61.68 17.57 1.27
CA ASP A 65 61.04 18.55 0.36
C ASP A 65 59.54 18.22 0.13
N SER A 66 58.87 17.85 1.22
CA SER A 66 57.57 17.19 1.33
C SER A 66 56.40 18.18 1.39
N ARG A 67 56.68 19.49 1.40
CA ARG A 67 55.64 20.52 1.40
C ARG A 67 54.76 20.48 0.15
N ASN A 68 55.31 19.98 -0.96
CA ASN A 68 54.63 19.95 -2.25
C ASN A 68 54.02 18.58 -2.57
N CYS A 69 53.89 17.68 -1.59
CA CYS A 69 53.26 16.37 -1.76
C CYS A 69 52.18 16.14 -0.69
N VAL A 70 50.91 16.09 -1.09
CA VAL A 70 49.78 15.82 -0.17
C VAL A 70 49.33 14.38 -0.35
N GLU A 71 49.46 13.59 0.71
CA GLU A 71 49.00 12.21 0.75
C GLU A 71 47.54 12.15 1.24
N VAL A 72 46.66 11.56 0.42
CA VAL A 72 45.26 11.31 0.74
C VAL A 72 45.04 9.80 0.78
N TYR A 73 44.51 9.30 1.89
CA TYR A 73 44.18 7.89 2.04
C TYR A 73 42.68 7.69 1.90
N CYS A 74 42.27 6.73 1.09
CA CYS A 74 40.85 6.42 0.88
C CYS A 74 40.61 4.91 0.83
N GLN A 75 39.34 4.52 0.86
CA GLN A 75 38.90 3.16 0.54
C GLN A 75 39.01 2.92 -0.97
N GLU A 76 39.17 1.66 -1.39
CA GLU A 76 39.24 1.32 -2.83
C GLU A 76 37.94 1.69 -3.55
N SER A 77 36.79 1.55 -2.88
CA SER A 77 35.48 1.95 -3.42
C SER A 77 35.37 3.44 -3.73
N ASP A 78 36.15 4.28 -3.04
CA ASP A 78 36.07 5.74 -3.16
C ASP A 78 37.18 6.33 -4.03
N PHE A 79 38.10 5.49 -4.52
CA PHE A 79 39.29 5.94 -5.23
C PHE A 79 38.94 6.74 -6.47
N ASP A 80 38.08 6.21 -7.35
CA ASP A 80 37.73 6.87 -8.60
C ASP A 80 36.92 8.15 -8.36
N TYR A 81 36.18 8.24 -7.24
CA TYR A 81 35.49 9.48 -6.82
C TYR A 81 36.48 10.55 -6.36
N HIS A 82 37.60 10.18 -5.70
CA HIS A 82 38.69 11.12 -5.38
C HIS A 82 39.33 11.70 -6.64
N ILE A 83 39.57 10.87 -7.65
CA ILE A 83 40.06 11.34 -8.96
C ILE A 83 39.05 12.32 -9.59
N THR A 84 37.77 11.98 -9.55
CA THR A 84 36.69 12.79 -10.11
C THR A 84 36.57 14.15 -9.40
N VAL A 85 36.62 14.19 -8.06
CA VAL A 85 36.62 15.46 -7.29
C VAL A 85 37.81 16.34 -7.67
N LEU A 86 39.00 15.76 -7.78
CA LEU A 86 40.18 16.54 -8.21
C LEU A 86 40.01 17.09 -9.61
N ARG A 87 39.43 16.32 -10.55
CA ARG A 87 39.12 16.80 -11.90
C ARG A 87 38.10 17.94 -11.85
N LEU A 88 37.06 17.84 -11.02
CA LEU A 88 36.01 18.85 -10.86
C LEU A 88 36.57 20.21 -10.41
N PHE A 89 37.67 20.24 -9.64
CA PHE A 89 38.33 21.51 -9.29
C PHE A 89 38.84 22.32 -10.49
N TYR A 90 39.06 21.67 -11.62
CA TYR A 90 39.56 22.29 -12.85
C TYR A 90 38.47 22.53 -13.90
N ILE A 91 37.22 22.13 -13.63
CA ILE A 91 36.11 22.37 -14.55
C ILE A 91 35.60 23.79 -14.36
N ILE A 92 35.58 24.55 -15.46
CA ILE A 92 35.05 25.91 -15.53
C ILE A 92 33.54 25.83 -15.73
N SER A 93 32.80 26.71 -15.06
CA SER A 93 31.36 26.71 -14.73
C SER A 93 30.32 26.54 -15.85
N ASP A 94 30.68 26.15 -17.08
CA ASP A 94 29.78 26.10 -18.24
C ASP A 94 29.30 24.68 -18.60
N VAL A 95 29.57 23.66 -17.77
CA VAL A 95 29.11 22.28 -18.02
C VAL A 95 27.80 22.02 -17.29
N SER A 96 26.81 21.47 -18.01
CA SER A 96 25.50 21.07 -17.45
C SER A 96 25.69 20.08 -16.29
N PRO A 97 25.01 20.26 -15.14
CA PRO A 97 25.03 19.32 -14.02
C PRO A 97 24.74 17.87 -14.43
N ALA A 98 23.83 17.65 -15.39
CA ALA A 98 23.46 16.31 -15.83
C ALA A 98 24.61 15.53 -16.48
N ASP A 99 25.52 16.24 -17.17
CA ASP A 99 26.69 15.64 -17.83
C ASP A 99 27.84 15.38 -16.84
N LEU A 100 27.82 16.01 -15.66
CA LEU A 100 28.86 15.89 -14.64
C LEU A 100 28.66 14.68 -13.72
N TRP A 101 27.40 14.33 -13.45
CA TRP A 101 27.07 13.38 -12.38
C TRP A 101 26.78 11.97 -12.87
N HIS A 102 26.33 11.76 -14.11
CA HIS A 102 26.08 10.43 -14.68
C HIS A 102 25.25 9.46 -13.80
N GLY A 103 24.31 9.99 -13.01
CA GLY A 103 23.42 9.22 -12.14
C GLY A 103 23.63 9.45 -10.64
N VAL A 104 22.63 9.04 -9.85
CA VAL A 104 22.57 9.27 -8.39
C VAL A 104 23.72 8.58 -7.67
N LYS A 105 23.99 7.30 -7.95
CA LYS A 105 25.12 6.56 -7.35
C LYS A 105 26.48 7.28 -7.48
N ASN A 106 26.78 7.83 -8.66
CA ASN A 106 28.05 8.54 -8.87
C ASN A 106 28.03 9.92 -8.18
N ALA A 107 26.89 10.62 -8.19
CA ALA A 107 26.72 11.85 -7.40
C ALA A 107 26.94 11.61 -5.90
N LEU A 108 26.42 10.51 -5.34
CA LEU A 108 26.59 10.15 -3.93
C LEU A 108 28.05 9.79 -3.59
N GLY A 109 28.73 9.05 -4.47
CA GLY A 109 30.16 8.78 -4.32
C GLY A 109 31.00 10.05 -4.31
N ILE A 110 30.74 10.97 -5.25
CA ILE A 110 31.42 12.26 -5.31
C ILE A 110 31.09 13.13 -4.10
N LEU A 111 29.82 13.18 -3.69
CA LEU A 111 29.35 13.94 -2.53
C LEU A 111 30.07 13.49 -1.25
N ARG A 112 30.19 12.16 -1.04
CA ARG A 112 30.89 11.59 0.12
C ARG A 112 32.33 12.10 0.21
N VAL A 113 33.07 12.03 -0.89
CA VAL A 113 34.45 12.51 -0.96
C VAL A 113 34.52 14.04 -0.83
N ALA A 114 33.58 14.77 -1.44
CA ALA A 114 33.51 16.23 -1.34
C ALA A 114 33.25 16.69 0.10
N VAL A 115 32.45 15.97 0.86
CA VAL A 115 32.23 16.20 2.29
C VAL A 115 33.50 15.92 3.10
N GLU A 116 34.16 14.79 2.85
CA GLU A 116 35.42 14.41 3.52
C GLU A 116 36.54 15.45 3.27
N LEU A 117 36.71 15.87 2.02
CA LEU A 117 37.69 16.87 1.60
C LEU A 117 37.22 18.32 1.85
N LYS A 118 36.02 18.51 2.42
CA LYS A 118 35.45 19.83 2.76
C LYS A 118 35.42 20.79 1.56
N CYS A 119 34.74 20.36 0.50
CA CYS A 119 34.61 21.04 -0.80
C CYS A 119 33.21 21.66 -0.97
N PRO A 120 32.92 22.85 -0.41
CA PRO A 120 31.55 23.37 -0.29
C PRO A 120 30.85 23.63 -1.63
N GLN A 121 31.61 23.96 -2.70
CA GLN A 121 31.04 24.19 -4.04
C GLN A 121 30.56 22.89 -4.68
N ILE A 122 31.35 21.81 -4.56
CA ILE A 122 30.98 20.48 -5.09
C ILE A 122 29.84 19.88 -4.27
N VAL A 123 29.86 20.05 -2.95
CA VAL A 123 28.73 19.62 -2.09
C VAL A 123 27.44 20.30 -2.53
N ALA A 124 27.46 21.63 -2.76
CA ALA A 124 26.28 22.36 -3.21
C ALA A 124 25.77 21.84 -4.56
N THR A 125 26.63 21.64 -5.56
CA THR A 125 26.21 21.15 -6.87
C THR A 125 25.74 19.69 -6.87
N CYS A 126 26.30 18.84 -6.01
CA CYS A 126 25.78 17.50 -5.74
C CYS A 126 24.37 17.57 -5.12
N VAL A 127 24.17 18.46 -4.13
CA VAL A 127 22.87 18.65 -3.46
C VAL A 127 21.81 19.13 -4.45
N ASP A 128 22.12 20.13 -5.27
CA ASP A 128 21.21 20.66 -6.28
C ASP A 128 20.80 19.57 -7.29
N TYR A 129 21.76 18.71 -7.68
CA TYR A 129 21.45 17.56 -8.54
C TYR A 129 20.57 16.54 -7.84
N LEU A 130 20.92 16.13 -6.61
CA LEU A 130 20.17 15.14 -5.86
C LEU A 130 18.74 15.64 -5.59
N GLU A 131 18.56 16.89 -5.18
CA GLU A 131 17.25 17.51 -4.96
C GLU A 131 16.35 17.35 -6.20
N ALA A 132 16.92 17.53 -7.40
CA ALA A 132 16.20 17.57 -8.67
C ALA A 132 15.93 16.19 -9.33
N VAL A 133 16.44 15.08 -8.79
CA VAL A 133 16.30 13.73 -9.40
C VAL A 133 15.63 12.73 -8.45
N PRO A 134 14.89 11.73 -8.98
CA PRO A 134 14.33 10.65 -8.16
C PRO A 134 15.43 9.74 -7.59
N TRP A 135 15.15 9.09 -6.46
CA TRP A 135 16.07 8.15 -5.80
C TRP A 135 15.36 6.83 -5.50
N GLU A 136 16.14 5.76 -5.43
CA GLU A 136 15.71 4.46 -4.89
C GLU A 136 15.93 4.38 -3.37
N GLU A 137 15.29 3.43 -2.71
CA GLU A 137 15.42 3.21 -1.26
C GLU A 137 16.87 3.01 -0.81
N ALA A 138 17.64 2.22 -1.57
CA ALA A 138 19.06 2.00 -1.28
C ALA A 138 19.89 3.30 -1.37
N GLU A 139 19.52 4.20 -2.29
CA GLU A 139 20.18 5.50 -2.46
C GLU A 139 19.79 6.47 -1.34
N GLU A 140 18.54 6.42 -0.88
CA GLU A 140 18.07 7.16 0.30
C GLU A 140 18.86 6.77 1.56
N GLU A 141 19.10 5.48 1.80
CA GLU A 141 19.94 5.05 2.92
C GLU A 141 21.37 5.61 2.84
N GLU A 142 21.94 5.66 1.62
CA GLU A 142 23.25 6.25 1.42
C GLU A 142 23.26 7.76 1.66
N ILE A 143 22.22 8.47 1.23
CA ILE A 143 22.02 9.90 1.50
C ILE A 143 22.02 10.14 3.01
N LEU A 144 21.24 9.35 3.77
CA LEU A 144 21.15 9.44 5.23
C LEU A 144 22.50 9.22 5.94
N LYS A 145 23.37 8.37 5.39
CA LYS A 145 24.73 8.15 5.91
C LYS A 145 25.66 9.36 5.68
N ILE A 146 25.44 10.15 4.61
CA ILE A 146 26.32 11.27 4.22
C ILE A 146 25.89 12.60 4.88
N ILE A 147 24.58 12.80 5.10
CA ILE A 147 23.98 14.02 5.66
C ILE A 147 24.70 14.59 6.90
N PRO A 148 25.13 13.79 7.91
CA PRO A 148 25.77 14.34 9.10
C PRO A 148 27.01 15.21 8.84
N GLY A 149 27.70 15.00 7.71
CA GLY A 149 28.88 15.78 7.32
C GLY A 149 28.60 17.08 6.54
N MET A 150 27.37 17.32 6.12
CA MET A 150 27.01 18.41 5.20
C MET A 150 26.52 19.70 5.90
N GLY A 151 26.10 19.59 7.17
CA GLY A 151 25.54 20.72 7.92
C GLY A 151 24.30 21.31 7.23
N ALA A 152 24.22 22.64 7.14
CA ALA A 152 23.07 23.35 6.56
C ALA A 152 22.87 23.11 5.04
N GLN A 153 23.90 22.64 4.33
CA GLN A 153 23.80 22.36 2.89
C GLN A 153 22.93 21.12 2.58
N ALA A 154 22.65 20.26 3.57
CA ALA A 154 21.78 19.10 3.38
C ALA A 154 20.29 19.43 3.31
N GLU A 155 19.88 20.66 3.66
CA GLU A 155 18.47 21.02 3.85
C GLU A 155 17.56 20.72 2.63
N PRO A 156 17.95 21.01 1.37
CA PRO A 156 17.09 20.73 0.21
C PRO A 156 16.78 19.25 0.03
N VAL A 157 17.79 18.39 0.24
CA VAL A 157 17.67 16.93 0.16
C VAL A 157 16.89 16.40 1.36
N LEU A 158 17.19 16.90 2.57
CA LEU A 158 16.50 16.53 3.81
C LEU A 158 15.02 16.88 3.78
N ALA A 159 14.61 17.94 3.07
CA ALA A 159 13.21 18.32 2.95
C ALA A 159 12.33 17.21 2.37
N ARG A 160 12.89 16.31 1.53
CA ARG A 160 12.19 15.14 0.96
C ARG A 160 12.03 13.98 1.93
N LEU A 161 12.93 13.87 2.91
CA LEU A 161 12.99 12.76 3.88
C LEU A 161 12.32 13.07 5.21
N ARG A 162 11.82 14.31 5.37
CA ARG A 162 11.14 14.71 6.60
C ARG A 162 9.79 14.00 6.72
N PRO A 163 9.38 13.64 7.96
CA PRO A 163 8.03 13.16 8.20
C PRO A 163 6.99 14.11 7.61
N VAL A 164 6.05 13.56 6.85
CA VAL A 164 5.00 14.34 6.21
C VAL A 164 4.10 14.97 7.28
N ASN A 165 3.66 16.20 7.04
CA ASN A 165 2.70 16.87 7.90
C ASN A 165 1.40 16.03 8.03
N PRO A 166 0.95 15.68 9.25
CA PRO A 166 -0.27 14.90 9.45
C PRO A 166 -1.50 15.47 8.75
N LEU A 167 -1.65 16.80 8.69
CA LEU A 167 -2.75 17.45 8.00
C LEU A 167 -2.71 17.25 6.48
N ALA A 168 -1.52 17.12 5.90
CA ALA A 168 -1.36 16.82 4.49
C ALA A 168 -1.77 15.36 4.20
N ILE A 169 -1.40 14.43 5.08
CA ILE A 169 -1.81 13.02 4.99
C ILE A 169 -3.33 12.91 5.03
N VAL A 170 -3.99 13.55 5.99
CA VAL A 170 -5.46 13.59 6.10
C VAL A 170 -6.08 14.15 4.82
N ARG A 171 -5.56 15.27 4.29
CA ARG A 171 -6.09 15.89 3.07
C ARG A 171 -5.96 14.98 1.85
N ILE A 172 -4.84 14.29 1.69
CA ILE A 172 -4.62 13.30 0.62
C ILE A 172 -5.62 12.16 0.78
N PHE A 173 -5.74 11.58 1.99
CA PHE A 173 -6.67 10.49 2.29
C PHE A 173 -8.12 10.87 1.96
N LEU A 174 -8.58 12.04 2.43
CA LEU A 174 -9.95 12.52 2.17
C LEU A 174 -10.20 12.77 0.68
N SER A 175 -9.19 13.18 -0.08
CA SER A 175 -9.32 13.38 -1.53
C SER A 175 -9.37 12.04 -2.26
N ALA A 176 -8.51 11.10 -1.86
CA ALA A 176 -8.46 9.75 -2.40
C ALA A 176 -9.75 8.97 -2.10
N ILE A 177 -10.29 8.98 -0.87
CA ILE A 177 -11.53 8.24 -0.54
C ILE A 177 -12.72 8.77 -1.34
N ARG A 178 -12.82 10.09 -1.52
CA ARG A 178 -13.88 10.69 -2.34
C ARG A 178 -13.77 10.27 -3.80
N PHE A 179 -12.55 10.18 -4.33
CA PHE A 179 -12.32 9.73 -5.70
C PHE A 179 -12.56 8.23 -5.86
N ALA A 180 -12.01 7.40 -4.97
CA ALA A 180 -12.13 5.95 -4.96
C ALA A 180 -13.57 5.46 -4.79
N THR A 181 -14.41 6.22 -4.07
CA THR A 181 -15.85 5.94 -3.93
C THR A 181 -16.70 6.63 -5.00
N SER A 182 -16.14 7.38 -5.94
CA SER A 182 -16.89 8.03 -7.03
C SER A 182 -17.11 7.09 -8.23
N SER A 183 -17.84 7.56 -9.26
CA SER A 183 -17.97 6.87 -10.55
C SER A 183 -17.24 7.68 -11.63
N PRO A 184 -15.89 7.62 -11.68
CA PRO A 184 -15.13 8.31 -12.71
C PRO A 184 -15.37 7.70 -14.10
N ARG A 185 -14.90 8.39 -15.16
CA ARG A 185 -14.93 7.84 -16.53
C ARG A 185 -14.04 6.60 -16.61
N SER A 186 -14.38 5.65 -17.50
CA SER A 186 -13.65 4.39 -17.65
C SER A 186 -12.15 4.55 -17.91
N SER A 187 -11.73 5.65 -18.55
CA SER A 187 -10.30 5.98 -18.77
C SER A 187 -9.51 6.29 -17.50
N MET A 188 -10.19 6.46 -16.37
CA MET A 188 -9.60 6.76 -15.05
C MET A 188 -9.74 5.58 -14.08
N ASN A 189 -10.14 4.39 -14.56
CA ASN A 189 -10.30 3.21 -13.71
C ASN A 189 -8.97 2.83 -13.06
N ASP A 190 -7.86 2.84 -13.80
CA ASP A 190 -6.53 2.53 -13.25
C ASP A 190 -6.13 3.48 -12.11
N LEU A 191 -6.46 4.78 -12.25
CA LEU A 191 -6.22 5.78 -11.21
C LEU A 191 -7.09 5.53 -9.98
N LYS A 192 -8.32 5.06 -10.18
CA LYS A 192 -9.24 4.72 -9.09
C LYS A 192 -8.74 3.50 -8.33
N THR A 193 -8.33 2.45 -9.03
CA THR A 193 -7.74 1.25 -8.44
C THR A 193 -6.47 1.60 -7.67
N SER A 194 -5.58 2.41 -8.25
CA SER A 194 -4.39 2.89 -7.54
C SER A 194 -4.76 3.66 -6.27
N ALA A 195 -5.76 4.55 -6.32
CA ALA A 195 -6.25 5.24 -5.13
C ALA A 195 -6.81 4.27 -4.07
N GLN A 196 -7.53 3.23 -4.49
CA GLN A 196 -8.06 2.18 -3.62
C GLN A 196 -6.93 1.42 -2.90
N GLU A 197 -5.91 0.99 -3.63
CA GLU A 197 -4.72 0.31 -3.10
C GLU A 197 -3.94 1.19 -2.12
N GLN A 198 -3.71 2.46 -2.47
CA GLN A 198 -2.98 3.38 -1.60
C GLN A 198 -3.77 3.69 -0.32
N LEU A 199 -5.11 3.79 -0.38
CA LEU A 199 -5.93 3.95 0.82
C LEU A 199 -5.85 2.73 1.75
N GLU A 200 -5.77 1.52 1.20
CA GLU A 200 -5.54 0.31 2.00
C GLU A 200 -4.17 0.33 2.66
N TYR A 201 -3.13 0.68 1.90
CA TYR A 201 -1.77 0.80 2.42
C TYR A 201 -1.68 1.81 3.55
N MET A 202 -2.27 3.00 3.38
CA MET A 202 -2.29 4.06 4.41
C MET A 202 -2.92 3.64 5.75
N LEU A 203 -3.80 2.64 5.75
CA LEU A 203 -4.52 2.12 6.91
C LEU A 203 -3.97 0.79 7.44
N THR A 204 -3.03 0.17 6.74
CA THR A 204 -2.48 -1.13 7.14
C THR A 204 -1.40 -0.92 8.19
N GLU A 205 -1.43 -1.73 9.24
CA GLU A 205 -0.31 -1.87 10.18
C GLU A 205 0.43 -3.15 9.77
N ASP A 206 1.69 -3.04 9.38
CA ASP A 206 2.55 -4.17 8.98
C ASP A 206 3.83 -4.20 9.83
N ASP A 207 5.01 -4.05 9.21
CA ASP A 207 6.27 -3.84 9.94
C ASP A 207 6.36 -2.39 10.46
N ASP A 208 5.62 -1.46 9.84
CA ASP A 208 5.53 -0.04 10.19
C ASP A 208 4.16 0.35 10.79
N ALA A 209 4.14 1.49 11.48
CA ALA A 209 2.90 2.10 11.96
C ALA A 209 2.06 2.63 10.77
N PRO A 210 0.72 2.63 10.87
CA PRO A 210 -0.13 3.08 9.77
C PRO A 210 0.13 4.57 9.50
N LEU A 211 0.16 4.94 8.22
CA LEU A 211 0.40 6.33 7.82
C LEU A 211 -0.70 7.27 8.35
N LEU A 212 -1.92 6.76 8.52
CA LEU A 212 -3.05 7.51 9.05
C LEU A 212 -3.72 6.78 10.22
N THR A 213 -3.71 7.41 11.39
CA THR A 213 -4.62 7.03 12.48
C THR A 213 -5.98 7.71 12.27
N ALA A 214 -7.02 6.93 11.98
CA ALA A 214 -8.35 7.46 11.69
C ALA A 214 -9.11 7.90 12.95
N ASP A 215 -9.39 9.20 13.05
CA ASP A 215 -10.29 9.77 14.04
C ASP A 215 -11.78 9.66 13.64
N ASP A 216 -12.67 10.15 14.50
CA ASP A 216 -14.11 10.10 14.26
C ASP A 216 -14.56 10.94 13.05
N GLU A 217 -13.84 12.01 12.70
CA GLU A 217 -14.16 12.85 11.54
C GLU A 217 -13.83 12.13 10.23
N ILE A 218 -12.66 11.49 10.18
CA ILE A 218 -12.25 10.64 9.05
C ILE A 218 -13.22 9.48 8.91
N LYS A 219 -13.53 8.77 10.00
CA LYS A 219 -14.50 7.66 9.99
C LYS A 219 -15.88 8.12 9.50
N LEU A 220 -16.33 9.30 9.91
CA LEU A 220 -17.60 9.87 9.44
C LEU A 220 -17.57 10.14 7.93
N GLU A 221 -16.51 10.74 7.40
CA GLU A 221 -16.44 11.05 5.98
C GLU A 221 -16.30 9.79 5.11
N VAL A 222 -15.52 8.79 5.54
CA VAL A 222 -15.46 7.49 4.86
C VAL A 222 -16.86 6.87 4.81
N ARG A 223 -17.60 6.89 5.93
CA ARG A 223 -18.97 6.37 5.99
C ARG A 223 -19.91 7.10 5.03
N GLN A 224 -19.83 8.42 4.94
CA GLN A 224 -20.64 9.21 3.99
C GLN A 224 -20.30 8.88 2.54
N CYS A 225 -19.01 8.75 2.21
CA CYS A 225 -18.53 8.32 0.90
C CYS A 225 -19.06 6.93 0.52
N VAL A 226 -18.91 5.94 1.40
CA VAL A 226 -19.40 4.58 1.13
C VAL A 226 -20.92 4.53 1.08
N ASN A 227 -21.65 5.25 1.94
CA ASN A 227 -23.12 5.31 1.87
C ASN A 227 -23.62 5.90 0.53
N ARG A 228 -22.91 6.87 -0.05
CA ARG A 228 -23.20 7.38 -1.40
C ARG A 228 -22.93 6.34 -2.49
N LEU A 229 -21.88 5.53 -2.35
CA LEU A 229 -21.61 4.39 -3.24
C LEU A 229 -22.73 3.34 -3.12
N SER A 230 -23.06 2.90 -1.91
CA SER A 230 -24.14 1.94 -1.64
C SER A 230 -25.48 2.44 -2.18
N SER A 231 -25.82 3.72 -1.99
CA SER A 231 -27.07 4.29 -2.52
C SER A 231 -27.16 4.22 -4.04
N ARG A 232 -26.05 4.47 -4.75
CA ARG A 232 -26.01 4.35 -6.23
C ARG A 232 -26.14 2.90 -6.68
N PHE A 233 -25.51 1.97 -5.97
CA PHE A 233 -25.68 0.54 -6.22
C PHE A 233 -27.12 0.09 -6.00
N VAL A 234 -27.75 0.48 -4.87
CA VAL A 234 -29.16 0.14 -4.57
C VAL A 234 -30.10 0.68 -5.65
N ASN A 235 -29.90 1.93 -6.09
CA ASN A 235 -30.70 2.51 -7.17
C ASN A 235 -30.51 1.76 -8.50
N LEU A 236 -29.29 1.32 -8.80
CA LEU A 236 -29.00 0.51 -9.99
C LEU A 236 -29.72 -0.85 -9.91
N VAL A 237 -29.64 -1.54 -8.76
CA VAL A 237 -30.33 -2.81 -8.52
C VAL A 237 -31.84 -2.65 -8.70
N GLN A 238 -32.44 -1.61 -8.12
CA GLN A 238 -33.87 -1.31 -8.28
C GLN A 238 -34.25 -1.04 -9.74
N SER A 239 -33.39 -0.35 -10.51
CA SER A 239 -33.62 -0.14 -11.95
C SER A 239 -33.53 -1.44 -12.75
N LEU A 240 -32.60 -2.33 -12.40
CA LEU A 240 -32.45 -3.64 -13.06
C LEU A 240 -33.65 -4.57 -12.79
N VAL A 241 -34.21 -4.54 -11.58
CA VAL A 241 -35.46 -5.27 -11.28
C VAL A 241 -36.66 -4.69 -12.05
N GLY A 242 -36.69 -3.37 -12.29
CA GLY A 242 -37.81 -2.71 -12.98
C GLY A 242 -37.82 -2.80 -14.51
N ASP A 243 -36.65 -2.86 -15.16
CA ASP A 243 -36.48 -2.68 -16.62
C ASP A 243 -36.25 -4.01 -17.38
N ILE A 244 -37.06 -5.04 -17.14
CA ILE A 244 -36.93 -6.40 -17.74
C ILE A 244 -37.15 -6.47 -19.28
N GLN A 245 -37.10 -5.36 -20.04
CA GLN A 245 -37.55 -5.33 -21.45
C GLN A 245 -36.61 -4.74 -22.53
N GLU A 246 -35.39 -4.24 -22.24
CA GLU A 246 -34.50 -3.69 -23.29
C GLU A 246 -33.02 -4.14 -23.20
N SER A 247 -32.56 -4.86 -24.23
CA SER A 247 -31.32 -5.67 -24.20
C SER A 247 -29.97 -4.92 -24.31
N VAL A 248 -29.93 -3.71 -24.87
CA VAL A 248 -28.66 -2.97 -25.03
C VAL A 248 -28.32 -2.14 -23.79
N ALA A 249 -29.32 -1.52 -23.15
CA ALA A 249 -29.14 -0.81 -21.88
C ALA A 249 -28.83 -1.78 -20.72
N GLU A 250 -29.26 -3.03 -20.84
CA GLU A 250 -29.03 -4.09 -19.85
C GLU A 250 -27.54 -4.47 -19.75
N SER A 251 -26.81 -4.56 -20.87
CA SER A 251 -25.37 -4.87 -20.87
C SER A 251 -24.54 -3.81 -20.15
N GLU A 252 -24.77 -2.52 -20.45
CA GLU A 252 -24.06 -1.42 -19.80
C GLU A 252 -24.39 -1.32 -18.29
N LYS A 253 -25.67 -1.52 -17.93
CA LYS A 253 -26.08 -1.58 -16.52
C LYS A 253 -25.45 -2.76 -15.79
N MET A 254 -25.25 -3.90 -16.45
CA MET A 254 -24.63 -5.08 -15.86
C MET A 254 -23.12 -4.90 -15.65
N GLU A 255 -22.42 -4.25 -16.58
CA GLU A 255 -21.03 -3.84 -16.38
C GLU A 255 -20.89 -2.87 -15.20
N LEU A 256 -21.78 -1.88 -15.09
CA LEU A 256 -21.84 -0.97 -13.95
C LEU A 256 -22.15 -1.70 -12.64
N PHE A 257 -23.03 -2.71 -12.67
CA PHE A 257 -23.35 -3.54 -11.52
C PHE A 257 -22.11 -4.29 -11.01
N GLN A 258 -21.36 -4.93 -11.92
CA GLN A 258 -20.10 -5.61 -11.58
C GLN A 258 -19.03 -4.63 -11.07
N SER A 259 -18.93 -3.44 -11.66
CA SER A 259 -18.02 -2.38 -11.21
C SER A 259 -18.35 -1.94 -9.77
N TYR A 260 -19.63 -1.71 -9.46
CA TYR A 260 -20.04 -1.37 -8.10
C TYR A 260 -19.83 -2.51 -7.11
N LEU A 261 -20.00 -3.77 -7.50
CA LEU A 261 -19.68 -4.89 -6.60
C LEU A 261 -18.19 -4.91 -6.24
N SER A 262 -17.32 -4.64 -7.21
CA SER A 262 -15.87 -4.54 -6.97
C SER A 262 -15.54 -3.38 -6.02
N ASP A 263 -16.17 -2.21 -6.23
CA ASP A 263 -16.02 -1.06 -5.35
C ASP A 263 -16.55 -1.33 -3.93
N LEU A 264 -17.68 -2.02 -3.80
CA LEU A 264 -18.30 -2.36 -2.51
C LEU A 264 -17.49 -3.42 -1.77
N LEU A 265 -16.90 -4.38 -2.48
CA LEU A 265 -15.98 -5.35 -1.90
C LEU A 265 -14.78 -4.63 -1.27
N TRP A 266 -14.12 -3.77 -2.04
CA TRP A 266 -13.03 -2.92 -1.54
C TRP A 266 -13.49 -2.05 -0.36
N ALA A 267 -14.63 -1.36 -0.49
CA ALA A 267 -15.14 -0.49 0.56
C ALA A 267 -15.45 -1.25 1.86
N SER A 268 -15.87 -2.51 1.77
CA SER A 268 -16.09 -3.35 2.94
C SER A 268 -14.79 -3.60 3.72
N GLN A 269 -13.66 -3.75 3.04
CA GLN A 269 -12.35 -3.95 3.67
C GLN A 269 -11.88 -2.67 4.37
N ILE A 270 -12.02 -1.51 3.72
CA ILE A 270 -11.74 -0.20 4.34
C ILE A 270 -12.62 0.02 5.58
N LEU A 271 -13.93 -0.24 5.48
CA LEU A 271 -14.83 -0.10 6.61
C LEU A 271 -14.53 -1.08 7.74
N ALA A 272 -14.03 -2.28 7.44
CA ALA A 272 -13.59 -3.25 8.45
C ALA A 272 -12.40 -2.71 9.25
N LYS A 273 -11.36 -2.20 8.56
CA LYS A 273 -10.19 -1.55 9.18
C LYS A 273 -10.57 -0.35 10.05
N LEU A 274 -11.66 0.35 9.69
CA LEU A 274 -12.18 1.51 10.40
C LEU A 274 -13.31 1.19 11.40
N GLU A 275 -13.60 -0.10 11.62
CA GLU A 275 -14.66 -0.58 12.52
C GLU A 275 -16.05 0.06 12.26
N SER A 276 -16.35 0.37 11.00
CA SER A 276 -17.52 1.17 10.59
C SER A 276 -18.45 0.42 9.61
N LEU A 277 -18.50 -0.91 9.71
CA LEU A 277 -19.26 -1.79 8.81
C LEU A 277 -20.79 -1.73 8.95
N ARG A 278 -21.31 -1.18 10.04
CA ARG A 278 -22.74 -1.31 10.40
C ARG A 278 -23.68 -0.85 9.29
N ASP A 279 -23.52 0.36 8.78
CA ASP A 279 -24.46 0.93 7.79
C ASP A 279 -24.39 0.17 6.46
N PHE A 280 -23.19 -0.26 6.06
CA PHE A 280 -22.96 -1.08 4.88
C PHE A 280 -23.69 -2.43 4.97
N VAL A 281 -23.53 -3.14 6.09
CA VAL A 281 -24.22 -4.42 6.34
C VAL A 281 -25.74 -4.23 6.32
N TYR A 282 -26.25 -3.18 6.96
CA TYR A 282 -27.68 -2.88 6.93
C TYR A 282 -28.18 -2.63 5.51
N SER A 283 -27.47 -1.82 4.72
CA SER A 283 -27.83 -1.56 3.32
C SER A 283 -27.84 -2.83 2.48
N TRP A 284 -26.87 -3.72 2.66
CA TRP A 284 -26.82 -5.00 1.95
C TRP A 284 -27.97 -5.92 2.32
N VAL A 285 -28.29 -6.01 3.62
CA VAL A 285 -29.43 -6.82 4.12
C VAL A 285 -30.75 -6.35 3.50
N GLU A 286 -31.02 -5.04 3.47
CA GLU A 286 -32.28 -4.52 2.90
C GLU A 286 -32.38 -4.71 1.38
N THR A 287 -31.25 -4.88 0.68
CA THR A 287 -31.22 -5.01 -0.78
C THR A 287 -31.05 -6.47 -1.23
N SER A 288 -30.87 -7.41 -0.31
CA SER A 288 -30.46 -8.79 -0.60
C SER A 288 -31.41 -9.54 -1.54
N GLU A 289 -32.73 -9.43 -1.35
CA GLU A 289 -33.71 -10.07 -2.23
C GLU A 289 -33.59 -9.58 -3.68
N ASN A 290 -33.51 -8.26 -3.87
CA ASN A 290 -33.38 -7.65 -5.20
C ASN A 290 -32.04 -8.01 -5.87
N ILE A 291 -30.96 -8.12 -5.10
CA ILE A 291 -29.64 -8.52 -5.64
C ILE A 291 -29.72 -9.94 -6.19
N VAL A 292 -30.31 -10.87 -5.43
CA VAL A 292 -30.49 -12.26 -5.87
C VAL A 292 -31.37 -12.30 -7.11
N GLU A 293 -32.49 -11.56 -7.13
CA GLU A 293 -33.39 -11.47 -8.27
C GLU A 293 -32.69 -10.98 -9.55
N VAL A 294 -31.90 -9.90 -9.47
CA VAL A 294 -31.14 -9.37 -10.62
C VAL A 294 -30.17 -10.40 -11.18
N VAL A 295 -29.44 -11.10 -10.30
CA VAL A 295 -28.41 -12.05 -10.71
C VAL A 295 -29.02 -13.35 -11.27
N GLU A 296 -30.14 -13.80 -10.73
CA GLU A 296 -30.89 -14.95 -11.24
C GLU A 296 -31.55 -14.64 -12.58
N HIS A 297 -32.07 -13.42 -12.77
CA HIS A 297 -32.66 -12.98 -14.04
C HIS A 297 -31.61 -12.84 -15.15
N ALA A 298 -30.48 -12.18 -14.85
CA ALA A 298 -29.42 -11.93 -15.82
C ALA A 298 -28.70 -13.22 -16.25
N CYS A 299 -28.78 -14.30 -15.46
CA CYS A 299 -28.03 -15.53 -15.68
C CYS A 299 -28.85 -16.76 -15.25
N PRO A 300 -29.49 -17.48 -16.20
CA PRO A 300 -30.33 -18.63 -15.91
C PRO A 300 -29.64 -19.72 -15.07
N GLU A 301 -30.46 -20.58 -14.44
CA GLU A 301 -29.97 -21.70 -13.62
C GLU A 301 -28.93 -22.54 -14.36
N GLY A 302 -27.75 -22.71 -13.75
CA GLY A 302 -26.67 -23.54 -14.26
C GLY A 302 -25.46 -22.78 -14.84
N GLU A 303 -25.60 -21.51 -15.22
CA GLU A 303 -24.49 -20.72 -15.76
C GLU A 303 -23.77 -19.93 -14.65
N LEU A 304 -22.45 -20.14 -14.55
CA LEU A 304 -21.58 -19.43 -13.62
C LEU A 304 -21.08 -18.15 -14.28
N THR A 305 -21.44 -17.00 -13.71
CA THR A 305 -21.03 -15.70 -14.25
C THR A 305 -20.19 -14.92 -13.24
N GLU A 306 -19.38 -14.00 -13.75
CA GLU A 306 -18.54 -13.13 -12.92
C GLU A 306 -19.37 -12.31 -11.92
N ALA A 307 -20.61 -11.93 -12.30
CA ALA A 307 -21.53 -11.26 -11.39
C ALA A 307 -21.96 -12.13 -10.20
N LYS A 308 -22.29 -13.42 -10.42
CA LYS A 308 -22.62 -14.36 -9.33
C LYS A 308 -21.47 -14.46 -8.33
N LEU A 309 -20.24 -14.53 -8.85
CA LEU A 309 -19.02 -14.61 -8.02
C LEU A 309 -18.77 -13.33 -7.24
N LYS A 310 -18.85 -12.17 -7.89
CA LYS A 310 -18.67 -10.87 -7.24
C LYS A 310 -19.72 -10.60 -6.16
N VAL A 311 -20.98 -10.96 -6.40
CA VAL A 311 -22.03 -10.89 -5.38
C VAL A 311 -21.72 -11.80 -4.20
N LEU A 312 -21.21 -13.01 -4.46
CA LEU A 312 -20.82 -13.94 -3.42
C LEU A 312 -19.67 -13.41 -2.56
N GLU A 313 -18.64 -12.81 -3.18
CA GLU A 313 -17.50 -12.21 -2.47
C GLU A 313 -17.96 -11.11 -1.50
N VAL A 314 -18.82 -10.20 -1.95
CA VAL A 314 -19.37 -9.14 -1.08
C VAL A 314 -20.27 -9.73 0.01
N THR A 315 -21.11 -10.71 -0.35
CA THR A 315 -22.00 -11.39 0.59
C THR A 315 -21.20 -12.11 1.68
N ALA A 316 -20.10 -12.78 1.33
CA ALA A 316 -19.25 -13.45 2.31
C ALA A 316 -18.70 -12.46 3.35
N LYS A 317 -18.22 -11.27 2.93
CA LYS A 317 -17.77 -10.23 3.87
C LYS A 317 -18.89 -9.74 4.78
N VAL A 318 -20.12 -9.62 4.27
CA VAL A 318 -21.29 -9.27 5.07
C VAL A 318 -21.63 -10.39 6.06
N PHE A 319 -21.58 -11.65 5.63
CA PHE A 319 -21.83 -12.82 6.48
C PHE A 319 -20.78 -12.98 7.57
N GLU A 320 -19.50 -12.80 7.27
CA GLU A 320 -18.40 -12.78 8.24
C GLU A 320 -18.67 -11.73 9.32
N ALA A 321 -19.04 -10.50 8.91
CA ALA A 321 -19.35 -9.42 9.85
C ALA A 321 -20.53 -9.74 10.78
N ILE A 322 -21.57 -10.43 10.28
CA ILE A 322 -22.73 -10.84 11.09
C ILE A 322 -22.39 -12.06 11.97
N GLY A 323 -21.76 -13.08 11.39
CA GLY A 323 -21.48 -14.37 12.01
C GLY A 323 -20.46 -14.29 13.13
N TYR A 324 -19.42 -13.49 12.95
CA TYR A 324 -18.38 -13.28 13.98
C TYR A 324 -18.71 -12.16 14.97
N GLY A 325 -19.88 -11.54 14.83
CA GLY A 325 -20.39 -10.57 15.81
C GLY A 325 -19.84 -9.15 15.66
N THR A 326 -19.09 -8.83 14.60
CA THR A 326 -18.64 -7.47 14.27
C THR A 326 -19.83 -6.52 14.08
N VAL A 327 -20.92 -7.01 13.50
CA VAL A 327 -22.18 -6.28 13.35
C VAL A 327 -23.34 -7.08 13.93
N ILE A 328 -23.93 -6.55 15.01
CA ILE A 328 -25.07 -7.18 15.67
C ILE A 328 -26.38 -6.80 14.96
N LEU A 329 -27.07 -7.81 14.42
CA LEU A 329 -28.38 -7.66 13.80
C LEU A 329 -29.51 -8.27 14.63
N PRO A 330 -30.73 -7.69 14.60
CA PRO A 330 -31.93 -8.33 15.16
C PRO A 330 -32.18 -9.71 14.55
N THR A 331 -32.77 -10.62 15.34
CA THR A 331 -33.07 -12.00 14.92
C THR A 331 -33.79 -12.09 13.57
N ARG A 332 -34.75 -11.19 13.32
CA ARG A 332 -35.51 -11.17 12.06
C ARG A 332 -34.62 -10.96 10.84
N LYS A 333 -33.66 -10.03 10.94
CA LYS A 333 -32.70 -9.74 9.85
C LYS A 333 -31.71 -10.89 9.65
N ARG A 334 -31.19 -11.46 10.74
CA ARG A 334 -30.31 -12.65 10.66
C ARG A 334 -31.01 -13.84 10.01
N LEU A 335 -32.26 -14.12 10.39
CA LEU A 335 -33.06 -15.17 9.77
C LEU A 335 -33.30 -14.90 8.28
N HIS A 336 -33.70 -13.67 7.94
CA HIS A 336 -33.92 -13.26 6.56
C HIS A 336 -32.67 -13.50 5.69
N MET A 337 -31.49 -13.08 6.16
CA MET A 337 -30.23 -13.32 5.45
C MET A 337 -29.99 -14.82 5.17
N ILE A 338 -30.23 -15.69 6.15
CA ILE A 338 -30.11 -17.14 5.94
C ILE A 338 -31.10 -17.62 4.88
N LYS A 339 -32.37 -17.19 4.95
CA LYS A 339 -33.41 -17.64 4.03
C LYS A 339 -33.18 -17.18 2.59
N VAL A 340 -32.61 -15.99 2.38
CA VAL A 340 -32.30 -15.45 1.05
C VAL A 340 -31.05 -16.11 0.46
N TRP A 341 -29.95 -16.13 1.22
CA TRP A 341 -28.64 -16.48 0.66
C TRP A 341 -28.33 -17.98 0.70
N LEU A 342 -28.88 -18.74 1.64
CA LEU A 342 -28.60 -20.19 1.73
C LEU A 342 -29.03 -20.95 0.46
N PRO A 343 -30.21 -20.72 -0.14
CA PRO A 343 -30.57 -21.34 -1.41
C PRO A 343 -29.66 -20.89 -2.56
N PHE A 344 -29.39 -19.59 -2.68
CA PHE A 344 -28.56 -19.01 -3.74
C PHE A 344 -27.14 -19.60 -3.73
N VAL A 345 -26.50 -19.60 -2.56
CA VAL A 345 -25.14 -20.13 -2.36
C VAL A 345 -25.04 -21.60 -2.74
N ARG A 346 -26.06 -22.40 -2.42
CA ARG A 346 -26.12 -23.83 -2.81
C ARG A 346 -26.14 -24.01 -4.32
N VAL A 347 -26.94 -23.21 -5.02
CA VAL A 347 -27.03 -23.27 -6.49
C VAL A 347 -25.69 -22.88 -7.10
N VAL A 348 -25.08 -21.78 -6.66
CA VAL A 348 -23.78 -21.32 -7.18
C VAL A 348 -22.68 -22.35 -6.91
N LYS A 349 -22.60 -22.90 -5.68
CA LYS A 349 -21.61 -23.93 -5.35
C LYS A 349 -21.79 -25.20 -6.18
N PHE A 350 -23.03 -25.63 -6.38
CA PHE A 350 -23.32 -26.79 -7.22
C PHE A 350 -22.91 -26.55 -8.68
N SER A 351 -23.21 -25.37 -9.23
CA SER A 351 -22.77 -25.00 -10.58
C SER A 351 -21.25 -25.13 -10.70
N ILE A 352 -20.50 -24.58 -9.75
CA ILE A 352 -19.03 -24.65 -9.70
C ILE A 352 -18.51 -26.09 -9.62
N ASP A 353 -19.11 -26.92 -8.76
CA ASP A 353 -18.70 -28.32 -8.61
C ASP A 353 -19.06 -29.20 -9.83
N SER A 354 -20.01 -28.76 -10.65
CA SER A 354 -20.43 -29.43 -11.88
C SER A 354 -19.61 -29.04 -13.12
N VAL A 355 -18.79 -27.99 -13.03
CA VAL A 355 -17.97 -27.50 -14.14
C VAL A 355 -16.89 -28.52 -14.51
N THR A 356 -16.83 -28.89 -15.78
CA THR A 356 -15.86 -29.87 -16.34
C THR A 356 -15.03 -29.31 -17.52
N SER A 357 -15.29 -28.08 -17.98
CA SER A 357 -14.65 -27.46 -19.15
C SER A 357 -13.34 -26.73 -18.79
N ASP A 358 -12.41 -26.60 -19.75
CA ASP A 358 -11.11 -25.93 -19.52
C ASP A 358 -11.20 -24.38 -19.47
N ASP A 359 -12.19 -23.75 -20.10
CA ASP A 359 -12.37 -22.28 -20.07
C ASP A 359 -12.96 -21.80 -18.73
N ASP A 360 -13.92 -22.54 -18.17
CA ASP A 360 -14.52 -22.24 -16.87
C ASP A 360 -13.58 -22.52 -15.69
N LYS A 361 -12.51 -23.29 -15.90
CA LYS A 361 -11.44 -23.50 -14.91
C LYS A 361 -10.70 -22.20 -14.58
N ASN A 362 -10.60 -21.26 -15.51
CA ASN A 362 -10.00 -19.95 -15.24
C ASN A 362 -10.86 -19.08 -14.30
N LEU A 363 -12.19 -19.24 -14.31
CA LEU A 363 -13.10 -18.60 -13.36
C LEU A 363 -13.05 -19.28 -11.99
N LEU A 364 -12.91 -20.61 -11.95
CA LEU A 364 -12.69 -21.41 -10.75
C LEU A 364 -11.38 -21.06 -10.02
N LEU A 365 -10.30 -20.77 -10.76
CA LEU A 365 -9.00 -20.36 -10.19
C LEU A 365 -9.06 -19.02 -9.42
N LYS A 366 -10.12 -18.22 -9.62
CA LYS A 366 -10.33 -16.97 -8.87
C LYS A 366 -11.01 -17.17 -7.51
N ILE A 367 -11.70 -18.29 -7.29
CA ILE A 367 -12.46 -18.49 -6.06
C ILE A 367 -11.61 -19.28 -5.07
N ASP A 368 -11.17 -18.58 -4.04
CA ASP A 368 -10.40 -19.18 -2.98
C ASP A 368 -11.23 -20.24 -2.23
N GLY A 369 -10.62 -21.39 -1.93
CA GLY A 369 -11.21 -22.37 -1.01
C GLY A 369 -11.50 -21.73 0.36
N GLU A 370 -10.72 -20.72 0.74
CA GLU A 370 -10.94 -19.91 1.93
C GLU A 370 -12.30 -19.19 1.90
N LEU A 371 -12.77 -18.71 0.74
CA LEU A 371 -14.08 -18.03 0.64
C LEU A 371 -15.23 -18.96 1.00
N TRP A 372 -15.21 -20.19 0.48
CA TRP A 372 -16.26 -21.18 0.76
C TRP A 372 -16.24 -21.61 2.22
N GLN A 373 -15.03 -21.78 2.78
CA GLN A 373 -14.87 -22.13 4.18
C GLN A 373 -15.32 -21.01 5.12
N SER A 374 -14.98 -19.75 4.79
CA SER A 374 -15.38 -18.58 5.60
C SER A 374 -16.89 -18.38 5.56
N LEU A 375 -17.50 -18.54 4.38
CA LEU A 375 -18.95 -18.43 4.21
C LEU A 375 -19.70 -19.55 4.96
N GLU A 376 -19.23 -20.79 4.89
CA GLU A 376 -19.81 -21.92 5.66
C GLU A 376 -19.73 -21.68 7.16
N SER A 377 -18.55 -21.26 7.65
CA SER A 377 -18.32 -20.93 9.06
C SER A 377 -19.25 -19.80 9.53
N ALA A 378 -19.46 -18.79 8.67
CA ALA A 378 -20.40 -17.70 8.95
C ALA A 378 -21.86 -18.18 8.97
N PHE A 379 -22.28 -19.05 8.04
CA PHE A 379 -23.62 -19.66 8.05
C PHE A 379 -23.86 -20.42 9.36
N VAL A 380 -22.95 -21.31 9.75
CA VAL A 380 -23.03 -22.08 11.01
C VAL A 380 -23.15 -21.12 12.20
N SER A 381 -22.27 -20.13 12.27
CA SER A 381 -22.26 -19.14 13.37
C SER A 381 -23.59 -18.37 13.45
N ILE A 382 -24.12 -17.89 12.32
CA ILE A 382 -25.39 -17.17 12.31
C ILE A 382 -26.54 -18.09 12.72
N VAL A 383 -26.62 -19.32 12.19
CA VAL A 383 -27.67 -20.28 12.56
C VAL A 383 -27.65 -20.55 14.07
N LEU A 384 -26.48 -20.77 14.65
CA LEU A 384 -26.31 -21.02 16.09
C LEU A 384 -26.80 -19.89 17.00
N THR A 385 -26.88 -18.66 16.48
CA THR A 385 -27.38 -17.48 17.20
C THR A 385 -28.90 -17.27 17.06
N LEU A 386 -29.59 -18.02 16.19
CA LEU A 386 -31.04 -17.91 16.02
C LEU A 386 -31.82 -18.63 17.14
N PRO A 387 -33.10 -18.32 17.37
CA PRO A 387 -33.97 -19.10 18.25
C PRO A 387 -34.07 -20.56 17.81
N SER A 388 -34.23 -21.49 18.77
CA SER A 388 -34.25 -22.94 18.50
C SER A 388 -35.32 -23.40 17.50
N GLY A 389 -36.48 -22.74 17.46
CA GLY A 389 -37.53 -23.01 16.47
C GLY A 389 -37.08 -22.70 15.04
N ASN A 390 -36.45 -21.53 14.84
CA ASN A 390 -35.93 -21.13 13.54
C ASN A 390 -34.75 -22.02 13.11
N GLN A 391 -33.88 -22.40 14.06
CA GLN A 391 -32.81 -23.37 13.81
C GLN A 391 -33.39 -24.70 13.31
N ALA A 392 -34.45 -25.20 13.94
CA ALA A 392 -35.09 -26.46 13.55
C ALA A 392 -35.60 -26.40 12.10
N GLU A 393 -36.26 -25.30 11.72
CA GLU A 393 -36.76 -25.09 10.35
C GLU A 393 -35.62 -25.13 9.32
N ILE A 394 -34.54 -24.37 9.56
CA ILE A 394 -33.38 -24.32 8.67
C ILE A 394 -32.70 -25.69 8.55
N LEU A 395 -32.54 -26.40 9.67
CA LEU A 395 -31.90 -27.71 9.72
C LEU A 395 -32.75 -28.79 9.03
N THR A 396 -34.08 -28.74 9.18
CA THR A 396 -35.01 -29.61 8.44
C THR A 396 -34.88 -29.39 6.94
N GLU A 397 -34.94 -28.13 6.49
CA GLU A 397 -34.75 -27.79 5.07
C GLU A 397 -33.38 -28.21 4.52
N TRP A 398 -32.32 -28.14 5.35
CA TRP A 398 -30.99 -28.60 4.99
C TRP A 398 -30.94 -30.13 4.81
N LEU A 399 -31.50 -30.90 5.74
CA LEU A 399 -31.52 -32.36 5.68
C LEU A 399 -32.34 -32.90 4.50
N GLU A 400 -33.39 -32.18 4.09
CA GLU A 400 -34.24 -32.55 2.94
C GLU A 400 -33.64 -32.14 1.58
N ASN A 401 -32.58 -31.32 1.57
CA ASN A 401 -32.03 -30.76 0.34
C ASN A 401 -31.15 -31.77 -0.42
N LYS A 402 -31.26 -31.78 -1.76
CA LYS A 402 -30.43 -32.62 -2.64
C LYS A 402 -28.94 -32.26 -2.58
N HIS A 403 -28.61 -31.02 -2.25
CA HIS A 403 -27.24 -30.50 -2.16
C HIS A 403 -26.79 -30.34 -0.69
N ILE A 404 -27.04 -31.36 0.14
CA ILE A 404 -26.76 -31.33 1.60
C ILE A 404 -25.29 -31.08 1.96
N ARG A 405 -24.34 -31.37 1.05
CA ARG A 405 -22.90 -31.32 1.31
C ARG A 405 -22.36 -29.92 1.58
N TYR A 406 -22.99 -28.86 1.06
CA TYR A 406 -22.53 -27.50 1.27
C TYR A 406 -23.72 -26.52 1.40
N PRO A 407 -23.69 -25.56 2.35
CA PRO A 407 -22.77 -25.52 3.48
C PRO A 407 -23.03 -26.71 4.42
N ASP A 408 -21.97 -27.23 5.03
CA ASP A 408 -22.07 -28.24 6.08
C ASP A 408 -22.59 -27.60 7.37
N LEU A 409 -23.84 -27.90 7.74
CA LEU A 409 -24.47 -27.43 8.97
C LEU A 409 -24.42 -28.46 10.10
N THR A 410 -23.57 -29.48 9.99
CA THR A 410 -23.46 -30.56 11.00
C THR A 410 -23.17 -30.02 12.39
N GLU A 411 -22.25 -29.07 12.55
CA GLU A 411 -21.97 -28.46 13.86
C GLU A 411 -23.23 -27.79 14.45
N ALA A 412 -23.94 -26.99 13.63
CA ALA A 412 -25.17 -26.34 14.06
C ALA A 412 -26.25 -27.37 14.47
N PHE A 413 -26.35 -28.48 13.73
CA PHE A 413 -27.25 -29.58 14.02
C PHE A 413 -26.93 -30.28 15.35
N GLU A 414 -25.66 -30.62 15.58
CA GLU A 414 -25.19 -31.26 16.81
C GLU A 414 -25.47 -30.38 18.04
N VAL A 415 -25.13 -29.08 17.93
CA VAL A 415 -25.37 -28.11 18.99
C VAL A 415 -26.86 -27.93 19.24
N TRP A 416 -27.69 -27.86 18.20
CA TRP A 416 -29.15 -27.79 18.35
C TRP A 416 -29.71 -29.04 19.07
N CYS A 417 -29.26 -30.24 18.70
CA CYS A 417 -29.66 -31.49 19.35
C CYS A 417 -29.28 -31.51 20.83
N TYR A 418 -28.03 -31.12 21.14
CA TYR A 418 -27.54 -31.01 22.51
C TYR A 418 -28.37 -30.00 23.32
N ARG A 419 -28.56 -28.79 22.81
CA ARG A 419 -29.32 -27.71 23.47
C ARG A 419 -30.76 -28.11 23.71
N SER A 420 -31.41 -28.75 22.73
CA SER A 420 -32.79 -29.23 22.84
C SER A 420 -32.92 -30.32 23.92
N LYS A 421 -31.99 -31.27 23.96
CA LYS A 421 -31.97 -32.33 24.99
C LYS A 421 -31.74 -31.76 26.40
N VAL A 422 -30.82 -30.80 26.54
CA VAL A 422 -30.51 -30.18 27.84
C VAL A 422 -31.64 -29.25 28.30
N ALA A 423 -32.26 -28.50 27.40
CA ALA A 423 -33.41 -27.63 27.71
C ALA A 423 -34.56 -28.43 28.33
N ASN A 424 -34.90 -29.58 27.74
CA ASN A 424 -35.92 -30.48 28.29
C ASN A 424 -35.59 -30.93 29.72
N ARG A 425 -34.33 -31.27 30.00
CA ARG A 425 -33.90 -31.64 31.37
C ARG A 425 -33.99 -30.46 32.33
N ARG A 426 -33.60 -29.25 31.91
CA ARG A 426 -33.61 -28.04 32.74
C ARG A 426 -35.03 -27.59 33.06
N LEU A 427 -35.93 -27.64 32.08
CA LEU A 427 -37.36 -27.32 32.28
C LEU A 427 -38.03 -28.34 33.21
N ALA A 428 -37.76 -29.64 33.04
CA ALA A 428 -38.28 -30.67 33.95
C ALA A 428 -37.84 -30.48 35.41
N MET A 429 -36.62 -29.97 35.65
CA MET A 429 -36.12 -29.64 36.99
C MET A 429 -36.81 -28.39 37.58
N LEU A 430 -37.09 -27.38 36.75
CA LEU A 430 -37.83 -26.18 37.17
C LEU A 430 -39.28 -26.52 37.54
N ASP A 431 -39.96 -27.34 36.73
CA ASP A 431 -41.33 -27.79 37.02
C ASP A 431 -41.41 -28.65 38.29
N GLY A 432 -40.40 -29.51 38.54
CA GLY A 432 -40.28 -30.26 39.79
C GLY A 432 -40.04 -29.40 41.05
N SER A 433 -39.37 -28.26 40.90
CA SER A 433 -39.14 -27.30 41.99
C SER A 433 -40.36 -26.42 42.32
N HIS A 434 -41.24 -26.17 41.33
CA HIS A 434 -42.51 -25.48 41.55
C HIS A 434 -43.60 -26.37 42.17
N GLN A 435 -43.53 -27.69 41.99
CA GLN A 435 -44.46 -28.62 42.65
C GLN A 435 -44.14 -28.83 44.14
N THR A 436 -42.88 -28.61 44.56
CA THR A 436 -42.45 -28.75 45.97
C THR A 436 -42.64 -27.48 46.79
N THR A 437 -42.95 -26.33 46.18
CA THR A 437 -43.16 -25.05 46.87
C THR A 437 -44.64 -24.69 47.10
N ASN A 438 -45.58 -25.44 46.51
CA ASN A 438 -47.03 -25.25 46.70
C ASN A 438 -47.66 -26.24 47.71
N SER A 439 -46.86 -26.90 48.56
CA SER A 439 -47.32 -27.87 49.56
C SER A 439 -46.91 -27.51 50.99
N VAL A 440 -47.19 -26.28 51.42
CA VAL A 440 -47.16 -25.88 52.83
C VAL A 440 -48.46 -25.18 53.19
#